data_AF-A0A382WT84-F1
#
_entry.id   AF-A0A382WT84-F1
#
_cell.length_a   1.000
_cell.length_b   1.000
_cell.length_c   1.000
_cell.angle_alpha   90.00
_cell.angle_beta   90.00
_cell.angle_gamma   90.00
#
_symmetry.space_group_name_H-M   'P 1'
#
loop_
_entity.id
_entity.type
_entity.pdbx_description
1 polymer ?
#
loop_
_entity_poly.entity_id
_entity_poly.type
_entity_poly.pdbx_seq_one_letter_code
_entity_poly.pdbx_strand_id
1 'polypeptide(L)'
;MDIDTPLRELGPIDSTDLREAILAQENVAWDEYQYRQDSYEVHTATKSIVMIFVDTDQWPDIKVTKEVGWNRLAEAALPLMNDI
;
A
#
# COMPACT_ATOMS: atom_id res chain seq x y z
N MET A 1 -6.96 -6.95 -22.14
CA MET A 1 -5.69 -7.07 -21.40
C MET A 1 -5.20 -8.48 -21.63
N ASP A 2 -4.02 -8.65 -22.20
CA ASP A 2 -3.40 -9.97 -22.35
C ASP A 2 -2.70 -10.28 -21.03
N ILE A 3 -3.21 -11.27 -20.30
CA ILE A 3 -2.74 -11.56 -18.93
C ILE A 3 -1.38 -12.28 -18.93
N ASP A 4 -1.00 -12.87 -20.06
CA ASP A 4 0.23 -13.66 -20.19
C ASP A 4 1.44 -12.83 -20.60
N THR A 5 1.23 -11.54 -20.94
CA THR A 5 2.31 -10.62 -21.31
C THR A 5 2.51 -9.57 -20.22
N PRO A 6 3.67 -9.54 -19.55
CA PRO A 6 4.00 -8.49 -18.59
C PRO A 6 3.90 -7.10 -19.22
N LEU A 7 3.31 -6.14 -18.50
CA LEU A 7 3.22 -4.76 -18.97
C LEU A 7 4.61 -4.07 -18.99
N ARG A 8 5.49 -4.43 -18.06
CA ARG A 8 6.86 -3.92 -17.93
C ARG A 8 7.72 -4.87 -17.08
N GLU A 9 8.94 -5.16 -17.52
CA GLU A 9 9.96 -5.86 -16.73
C GLU A 9 10.77 -4.84 -15.92
N LEU A 10 10.71 -4.93 -14.59
CA LEU A 10 11.39 -3.97 -13.69
C LEU A 10 12.87 -4.32 -13.42
N GLY A 11 13.27 -5.56 -13.69
CA GLY A 11 14.60 -6.04 -13.32
C GLY A 11 14.83 -6.04 -11.79
N PRO A 12 16.09 -6.06 -11.34
CA PRO A 12 16.43 -5.95 -9.92
C PRO A 12 16.12 -4.54 -9.40
N ILE A 13 15.40 -4.47 -8.28
CA ILE A 13 15.04 -3.24 -7.60
C ILE A 13 15.59 -3.31 -6.17
N ASP A 14 16.37 -2.31 -5.74
CA ASP A 14 16.80 -2.22 -4.35
C ASP A 14 15.68 -1.67 -3.48
N SER A 15 15.09 -2.54 -2.67
CA SER A 15 14.01 -2.21 -1.75
C SER A 15 14.46 -2.26 -0.29
N THR A 16 15.77 -2.20 0.00
CA THR A 16 16.32 -2.45 1.34
C THR A 16 15.75 -1.49 2.36
N ASP A 17 15.79 -0.18 2.10
CA ASP A 17 15.30 0.85 3.02
C ASP A 17 13.80 0.69 3.32
N LEU A 18 12.98 0.47 2.28
CA LEU A 18 11.55 0.24 2.45
C LEU A 18 11.27 -1.05 3.24
N ARG A 19 11.99 -2.13 2.96
CA ARG A 19 11.84 -3.41 3.68
C ARG A 19 12.16 -3.24 5.16
N GLU A 20 13.26 -2.57 5.49
CA GLU A 20 13.65 -2.31 6.87
C GLU A 20 12.63 -1.42 7.59
N ALA A 21 12.15 -0.37 6.94
CA ALA A 21 11.10 0.50 7.47
C ALA A 21 9.79 -0.25 7.78
N ILE A 22 9.40 -1.22 6.94
CA ILE A 22 8.21 -2.06 7.16
C ILE A 22 8.43 -3.01 8.33
N LEU A 23 9.59 -3.69 8.39
CA LEU A 23 9.89 -4.66 9.45
C LEU A 23 10.08 -4.01 10.83
N ALA A 24 10.45 -2.73 10.86
CA ALA A 24 10.59 -1.96 12.09
C ALA A 24 9.26 -1.43 12.65
N GLN A 25 8.13 -1.63 11.97
CA GLN A 25 6.83 -1.13 12.44
C GLN A 25 6.38 -1.88 13.70
N GLU A 26 5.87 -1.12 14.67
CA GLU A 26 5.22 -1.67 15.85
C GLU A 26 3.95 -2.45 15.47
N ASN A 27 3.59 -3.45 16.28
CA ASN A 27 2.38 -4.27 16.04
C ASN A 27 1.11 -3.42 15.90
N VAL A 28 1.02 -2.28 16.59
CA VAL A 28 -0.13 -1.36 16.50
C VAL A 28 -0.34 -0.80 15.10
N ALA A 29 0.73 -0.61 14.31
CA ALA A 29 0.64 -0.08 12.96
C ALA A 29 -0.28 -0.92 12.05
N TRP A 30 -0.31 -2.24 12.28
CA TRP A 30 -1.11 -3.20 11.53
C TRP A 30 -2.61 -3.14 11.89
N ASP A 31 -2.95 -2.50 13.00
CA ASP A 31 -4.31 -2.37 13.55
C ASP A 31 -4.90 -0.95 13.40
N GLU A 32 -4.12 0.02 12.96
CA GLU A 32 -4.55 1.43 12.88
C GLU A 32 -5.62 1.70 11.82
N TYR A 33 -5.68 0.87 10.78
CA TYR A 33 -6.65 1.06 9.69
C TYR A 33 -7.91 0.21 9.87
N GLN A 34 -8.71 0.58 10.87
CA GLN A 34 -9.92 -0.15 11.28
C GLN A 34 -11.02 -0.16 10.22
N TYR A 35 -11.14 0.89 9.40
CA TYR A 35 -12.18 0.99 8.36
C TYR A 35 -12.20 -0.24 7.44
N ARG A 36 -11.04 -0.77 7.05
CA ARG A 36 -10.98 -2.00 6.23
C ARG A 36 -11.21 -3.28 7.02
N GLN A 37 -10.79 -3.35 8.29
CA GLN A 37 -11.06 -4.53 9.13
C GLN A 37 -12.55 -4.73 9.36
N ASP A 38 -13.31 -3.63 9.41
CA ASP A 38 -14.75 -3.64 9.67
C ASP A 38 -15.60 -3.74 8.40
N SER A 39 -15.09 -3.22 7.27
CA SER A 39 -15.87 -3.14 6.01
C SER A 39 -15.66 -4.33 5.07
N TYR A 40 -14.60 -5.13 5.27
CA TYR A 40 -14.24 -6.23 4.37
C TYR A 40 -13.75 -7.46 5.16
N GLU A 41 -14.54 -8.54 5.15
CA GLU A 41 -14.29 -9.77 5.93
C GLU A 41 -12.90 -10.39 5.68
N VAL A 42 -12.39 -10.29 4.45
CA VAL A 42 -11.04 -10.78 4.08
C VAL A 42 -9.89 -10.03 4.78
N HIS A 43 -10.11 -8.78 5.15
CA HIS A 43 -9.09 -7.95 5.83
C HIS A 43 -9.16 -8.04 7.36
N THR A 44 -10.24 -8.61 7.91
CA THR A 44 -10.28 -8.96 9.35
C THR A 44 -9.25 -10.06 9.66
N ALA A 45 -9.02 -10.98 8.74
CA ALA A 45 -8.00 -12.04 8.87
C ALA A 45 -6.59 -11.59 8.46
N THR A 46 -6.47 -10.51 7.68
CA THR A 46 -5.20 -10.02 7.12
C THR A 46 -5.00 -8.55 7.44
N LYS A 47 -4.27 -8.28 8.54
CA LYS A 47 -3.88 -6.93 8.94
C LYS A 47 -3.00 -6.27 7.89
N SER A 48 -3.14 -4.96 7.70
CA SER A 48 -2.45 -4.23 6.63
C SER A 48 -2.13 -2.80 7.06
N ILE A 49 -0.95 -2.31 6.70
CA ILE A 49 -0.59 -0.89 6.80
C ILE A 49 -0.96 -0.22 5.47
N VAL A 50 -2.14 0.42 5.44
CA VAL A 50 -2.64 1.06 4.21
C VAL A 50 -2.02 2.46 4.08
N MET A 51 -1.34 2.72 2.96
CA MET A 51 -0.75 4.02 2.66
C MET A 51 -1.63 4.90 1.79
N ILE A 52 -2.19 4.33 0.71
CA ILE A 52 -3.04 5.03 -0.24
C ILE A 52 -4.29 4.18 -0.44
N PHE A 53 -5.46 4.83 -0.44
CA PHE A 53 -6.72 4.20 -0.81
C PHE A 53 -7.31 4.95 -2.01
N VAL A 54 -7.93 4.19 -2.92
CA VAL A 54 -8.66 4.75 -4.06
C VAL A 54 -10.11 4.33 -3.90
N ASP A 55 -10.98 5.32 -3.79
CA ASP A 55 -12.42 5.16 -3.86
C ASP A 55 -12.86 5.30 -5.32
N THR A 56 -13.55 4.28 -5.82
CA THR A 56 -14.03 4.15 -7.20
C THR A 56 -15.55 4.08 -7.29
N ASP A 57 -16.28 4.34 -6.21
CA ASP A 57 -17.76 4.24 -6.18
C ASP A 57 -18.43 5.23 -7.16
N GLN A 58 -17.73 6.31 -7.51
CA GLN A 58 -18.19 7.37 -8.43
C GLN A 58 -17.48 7.32 -9.79
N TRP A 59 -17.09 6.14 -10.28
CA TRP A 59 -16.40 6.01 -11.57
C TRP A 59 -17.09 6.81 -12.72
N PRO A 60 -16.36 7.61 -13.51
CA PRO A 60 -14.90 7.70 -13.60
C PRO A 60 -14.22 8.68 -12.64
N ASP A 61 -14.98 9.32 -11.76
CA ASP A 61 -14.43 10.25 -10.77
C ASP A 61 -13.77 9.44 -9.65
N ILE A 62 -12.43 9.56 -9.55
CA ILE A 62 -11.64 8.82 -8.57
C ILE A 62 -11.25 9.74 -7.42
N LYS A 63 -11.36 9.23 -6.20
CA LYS A 63 -10.85 9.91 -5.02
C LYS A 63 -9.71 9.12 -4.43
N VAL A 64 -8.53 9.73 -4.39
CA VAL A 64 -7.34 9.14 -3.78
C VAL A 64 -7.11 9.77 -2.41
N THR A 65 -7.00 8.94 -1.37
CA THR A 65 -6.72 9.37 0.00
C THR A 65 -5.41 8.80 0.50
N LYS A 66 -4.71 9.58 1.32
CA LYS A 66 -3.55 9.15 2.09
C LYS A 66 -4.05 8.67 3.43
N GLU A 67 -3.76 7.42 3.76
CA GLU A 67 -4.23 6.79 4.98
C GLU A 67 -3.15 6.78 6.05
N VAL A 68 -3.46 6.26 7.24
CA VAL A 68 -2.57 6.27 8.42
C VAL A 68 -1.16 5.72 8.13
N GLY A 69 -1.05 4.69 7.28
CA GLY A 69 0.23 4.11 6.88
C GLY A 69 1.09 5.05 6.04
N TRP A 70 0.52 6.08 5.40
CA TRP A 70 1.27 7.09 4.66
C TRP A 70 2.32 7.74 5.57
N ASN A 71 1.91 8.16 6.76
CA ASN A 71 2.80 8.83 7.70
C ASN A 71 3.91 7.92 8.24
N ARG A 72 3.74 6.60 8.12
CA ARG A 72 4.72 5.61 8.60
C ARG A 72 5.78 5.27 7.56
N LEU A 73 5.39 5.19 6.29
CA LEU A 73 6.19 4.55 5.25
C LEU A 73 6.50 5.43 4.04
N ALA A 74 5.84 6.59 3.87
CA ALA A 74 5.99 7.39 2.66
C ALA A 74 7.43 7.87 2.42
N GLU A 75 8.18 8.18 3.47
CA GLU A 75 9.58 8.62 3.35
C GLU A 75 10.46 7.55 2.69
N ALA A 76 10.30 6.28 3.07
CA ALA A 76 11.05 5.17 2.50
C ALA A 76 10.44 4.65 1.18
N ALA A 77 9.13 4.75 1.00
CA ALA A 77 8.44 4.19 -0.17
C ALA A 77 8.50 5.10 -1.40
N LEU A 78 8.37 6.42 -1.23
CA LEU A 78 8.26 7.35 -2.36
C LEU A 78 9.49 7.36 -3.29
N PRO A 79 10.74 7.33 -2.79
CA PRO A 79 11.90 7.26 -3.68
C PRO A 79 11.84 6.06 -4.60
N LEU A 80 11.49 4.89 -4.05
CA LEU A 80 11.36 3.64 -4.81
C LEU A 80 10.21 3.69 -5.83
N MET A 81 9.05 4.19 -5.42
CA MET A 81 7.88 4.31 -6.30
C MET A 81 8.13 5.27 -7.46
N ASN A 82 8.90 6.33 -7.25
CA ASN A 82 9.22 7.31 -8.30
C ASN A 82 10.31 6.83 -9.26
N ASP A 83 11.12 5.85 -8.86
CA ASP A 83 12.17 5.25 -9.69
C ASP A 83 11.64 4.16 -10.64
N ILE A 84 10.43 3.63 -10.36
CA ILE A 84 9.79 2.54 -11.10
C ILE A 84 8.90 3.07 -12.21
#